data_AF-A0A8T1S475-F1
#
_entry.id   AF-A0A8T1S475-F1
#
_cell.length_a   1.000
_cell.length_b   1.000
_cell.length_c   1.000
_cell.angle_alpha   90.00
_cell.angle_beta   90.00
_cell.angle_gamma   90.00
#
_symmetry.space_group_name_H-M   'P 1'
#
loop_
_entity.id
_entity.type
_entity.pdbx_description
1 polymer ?
#
loop_
_entity_poly.entity_id
_entity_poly.type
_entity_poly.pdbx_seq_one_letter_code
_entity_poly.pdbx_strand_id
1 'polypeptide(L)'
;PTMVPAEGSPGGAGDAAGDGGFLLPRPLESGSVRKGCDPFAQTQRSKLQHRRARINQQINKEMRMRAGAENLFKATSNHKVKETVALELSYVNSNLQLLKEELEELNSCVDVYQNDRVK
;
A
#
# COMPACT_ATOMS: atom_id res chain seq x y z
N PRO A 1 7.79 55.74 -3.30
CA PRO A 1 7.64 56.09 -1.87
C PRO A 1 7.68 54.81 -1.01
N THR A 2 8.87 54.47 -0.48
CA THR A 2 9.24 54.66 0.95
C THR A 2 8.58 53.61 1.87
N MET A 3 9.29 52.56 2.30
CA MET A 3 10.25 52.48 3.43
C MET A 3 9.55 51.99 4.73
N VAL A 4 10.01 50.82 5.20
CA VAL A 4 9.98 50.24 6.58
C VAL A 4 10.31 51.30 7.67
N PRO A 5 10.10 51.12 9.01
CA PRO A 5 10.26 49.92 9.88
C PRO A 5 9.13 49.77 10.95
N ALA A 6 8.92 48.67 11.71
CA ALA A 6 9.67 47.96 12.76
C ALA A 6 10.05 48.79 14.01
N GLU A 7 9.24 48.68 15.09
CA GLU A 7 9.49 49.08 16.50
C GLU A 7 8.49 48.24 17.35
N GLY A 8 8.75 47.60 18.49
CA GLY A 8 9.94 47.41 19.32
C GLY A 8 9.55 46.85 20.71
N SER A 9 10.31 45.84 21.18
CA SER A 9 10.84 45.64 22.57
C SER A 9 9.97 45.18 23.77
N PRO A 10 10.57 44.73 24.91
CA PRO A 10 11.95 44.21 25.15
C PRO A 10 12.07 43.01 26.14
N GLY A 11 13.31 42.48 26.28
CA GLY A 11 13.86 41.89 27.51
C GLY A 11 14.03 40.36 27.50
N GLY A 12 15.20 39.73 27.70
CA GLY A 12 16.51 40.19 28.15
C GLY A 12 16.95 39.49 29.44
N ALA A 13 17.56 38.29 29.33
CA ALA A 13 18.54 37.65 30.23
C ALA A 13 18.92 36.30 29.56
N GLY A 14 20.15 36.04 29.09
CA GLY A 14 21.32 35.76 29.93
C GLY A 14 21.07 34.42 30.67
N ASP A 15 21.64 33.28 30.28
CA ASP A 15 23.05 32.96 30.53
C ASP A 15 23.66 31.97 29.52
N ALA A 16 24.93 32.23 29.24
CA ALA A 16 25.81 31.39 28.45
C ALA A 16 26.53 30.35 29.32
N ALA A 17 26.64 29.13 28.82
CA ALA A 17 27.77 28.24 29.13
C ALA A 17 28.02 27.36 27.90
N GLY A 18 29.10 27.67 27.19
CA GLY A 18 29.62 26.83 26.12
C GLY A 18 30.39 25.64 26.67
N ASP A 19 30.41 24.55 25.92
CA ASP A 19 31.65 23.84 25.67
C ASP A 19 31.63 23.26 24.26
N GLY A 20 32.75 23.45 23.57
CA GLY A 20 32.92 23.09 22.17
C GLY A 20 33.14 21.58 22.01
N GLY A 21 32.43 21.00 21.06
CA GLY A 21 32.65 19.62 20.62
C GLY A 21 32.21 19.45 19.19
N PHE A 22 33.06 19.87 18.25
CA PHE A 22 32.98 19.52 16.84
C PHE A 22 33.01 17.99 16.72
N LEU A 23 31.85 17.37 16.51
CA LEU A 23 31.74 15.96 16.15
C LEU A 23 30.83 15.84 14.93
N LEU A 24 31.47 15.41 13.84
CA LEU A 24 30.94 15.14 12.52
C LEU A 24 29.68 14.24 12.53
N PRO A 25 28.85 14.28 11.46
CA PRO A 25 27.59 13.54 11.41
C PRO A 25 27.88 12.04 11.44
N ARG A 26 27.34 11.32 12.42
CA ARG A 26 27.29 9.85 12.38
C ARG A 26 26.18 9.44 11.41
N PRO A 27 26.47 8.76 10.30
CA PRO A 27 25.44 8.05 9.56
C PRO A 27 25.03 6.87 10.45
N LEU A 28 23.83 6.90 11.04
CA LEU A 28 23.21 5.66 11.51
C LEU A 28 22.69 4.93 10.27
N GLU A 29 23.65 4.38 9.51
CA GLU A 29 23.46 3.21 8.68
C GLU A 29 23.00 2.09 9.61
N SER A 30 21.69 1.99 9.77
CA SER A 30 21.07 0.72 10.10
C SER A 30 19.91 0.56 9.14
N GLY A 31 20.26 0.49 7.85
CA GLY A 31 19.48 -0.20 6.86
C GLY A 31 19.24 -1.59 7.41
N SER A 32 18.08 -1.78 8.05
CA SER A 32 17.57 -3.08 8.45
C SER A 32 17.70 -3.94 7.22
N VAL A 33 18.69 -4.84 7.25
CA VAL A 33 18.93 -5.84 6.23
C VAL A 33 17.57 -6.48 6.07
N ARG A 34 16.87 -6.11 4.99
CA ARG A 34 15.61 -6.75 4.62
C ARG A 34 16.00 -8.20 4.56
N LYS A 35 15.57 -8.96 5.58
CA LYS A 35 15.82 -10.38 5.69
C LYS A 35 15.04 -10.98 4.54
N GLY A 36 15.66 -10.94 3.36
CA GLY A 36 15.18 -11.57 2.15
C GLY A 36 14.97 -13.01 2.55
N CYS A 37 13.74 -13.48 2.35
CA CYS A 37 13.47 -14.89 2.49
C CYS A 37 14.46 -15.63 1.59
N ASP A 38 15.19 -16.59 2.16
CA ASP A 38 16.06 -17.47 1.38
C ASP A 38 15.25 -18.03 0.19
N PRO A 39 15.71 -17.82 -1.06
CA PRO A 39 15.00 -18.28 -2.25
C PRO A 39 14.82 -19.79 -2.29
N PHE A 40 15.60 -20.56 -1.51
CA PHE A 40 15.51 -22.01 -1.42
C PHE A 40 14.71 -22.51 -0.21
N ALA A 41 14.59 -21.73 0.86
CA ALA A 41 13.74 -22.06 2.00
C ALA A 41 12.32 -21.50 1.81
N GLN A 42 11.51 -22.18 1.00
CA GLN A 42 10.10 -21.82 0.84
C GLN A 42 9.31 -22.23 2.10
N THR A 43 9.40 -21.41 3.15
CA THR A 43 8.60 -21.59 4.36
C THR A 43 7.11 -21.55 4.01
N GLN A 44 6.26 -22.17 4.83
CA GLN A 44 4.80 -22.11 4.66
C GLN A 44 4.30 -20.66 4.54
N ARG A 45 4.94 -19.75 5.30
CA ARG A 45 4.70 -18.30 5.23
C ARG A 45 5.02 -17.71 3.86
N SER A 46 6.16 -18.06 3.27
CA SER A 46 6.56 -17.58 1.94
C SER A 46 5.58 -18.03 0.87
N LYS A 47 5.10 -19.29 0.92
CA LYS A 47 4.09 -19.80 -0.03
C LYS A 47 2.77 -19.04 0.08
N LEU A 48 2.29 -18.79 1.30
CA LEU A 48 1.07 -18.01 1.56
C LEU A 48 1.19 -16.56 1.06
N GLN A 49 2.36 -15.92 1.25
CA GLN A 49 2.61 -14.57 0.76
C GLN A 49 2.59 -14.48 -0.78
N HIS A 50 3.20 -15.45 -1.47
CA HIS A 50 3.15 -15.50 -2.94
C HIS A 50 1.71 -15.67 -3.44
N ARG A 51 0.92 -16.55 -2.82
CA ARG A 51 -0.50 -16.73 -3.17
C ARG A 51 -1.31 -15.44 -2.90
N ARG A 52 -1.12 -14.79 -1.74
CA ARG A 52 -1.75 -13.49 -1.42
C ARG A 52 -1.43 -12.42 -2.47
N ALA A 53 -0.14 -12.30 -2.85
CA ALA A 53 0.29 -11.34 -3.84
C ALA A 53 -0.37 -11.60 -5.21
N ARG A 54 -0.46 -12.87 -5.63
CA ARG A 54 -1.13 -13.27 -6.87
C ARG A 54 -2.61 -12.91 -6.85
N ILE A 55 -3.33 -13.23 -5.78
CA ILE A 55 -4.75 -12.91 -5.64
C ILE A 55 -4.97 -11.38 -5.69
N ASN A 56 -4.15 -10.60 -4.99
CA ASN A 56 -4.23 -9.14 -5.03
C ASN A 56 -3.97 -8.57 -6.44
N GLN A 57 -3.02 -9.14 -7.18
CA GLN A 57 -2.80 -8.76 -8.58
C GLN A 57 -4.02 -9.05 -9.44
N GLN A 58 -4.67 -10.19 -9.24
CA GLN A 58 -5.89 -10.56 -9.95
C GLN A 58 -7.06 -9.63 -9.58
N ILE A 59 -7.29 -9.34 -8.30
CA ILE A 59 -8.32 -8.38 -7.85
C ILE A 59 -8.12 -7.01 -8.52
N ASN A 60 -6.89 -6.50 -8.53
CA ASN A 60 -6.59 -5.22 -9.17
C ASN A 60 -6.79 -5.25 -10.70
N LYS A 61 -6.54 -6.41 -11.33
CA LYS A 61 -6.84 -6.61 -12.76
C LYS A 61 -8.35 -6.59 -13.00
N GLU A 62 -9.12 -7.35 -12.24
CA GLU A 62 -10.58 -7.42 -12.38
C GLU A 62 -11.25 -6.08 -12.10
N MET A 63 -10.79 -5.34 -11.08
CA MET A 63 -11.27 -3.97 -10.80
C MET A 63 -11.06 -3.04 -12.00
N ARG A 64 -9.90 -3.12 -12.67
CA ARG A 64 -9.63 -2.32 -13.88
C ARG A 64 -10.47 -2.76 -15.07
N MET A 65 -10.63 -4.08 -15.27
CA MET A 65 -11.50 -4.62 -16.32
C MET A 65 -12.94 -4.17 -16.13
N ARG A 66 -13.45 -4.22 -14.89
CA ARG A 66 -14.80 -3.76 -14.55
C ARG A 66 -14.98 -2.29 -14.87
N ALA A 67 -14.05 -1.43 -14.43
CA ALA A 67 -14.10 0.00 -14.74
C ALA A 67 -14.10 0.27 -16.25
N GLY A 68 -13.29 -0.47 -17.02
CA GLY A 68 -13.26 -0.39 -18.48
C GLY A 68 -14.60 -0.79 -19.13
N ALA A 69 -15.17 -1.91 -18.69
CA ALA A 69 -16.46 -2.40 -19.17
C ALA A 69 -17.61 -1.45 -18.80
N GLU A 70 -17.65 -0.94 -17.57
CA GLU A 70 -18.62 0.06 -17.12
C GLU A 70 -18.56 1.35 -17.95
N ASN A 71 -17.34 1.81 -18.28
CA ASN A 71 -17.15 2.99 -19.11
C ASN A 71 -17.66 2.75 -20.54
N LEU A 72 -17.32 1.59 -21.13
CA LEU A 72 -17.80 1.22 -22.46
C LEU A 72 -19.33 1.09 -22.49
N PHE A 73 -19.94 0.49 -21.47
CA PHE A 73 -21.39 0.34 -21.35
C PHE A 73 -22.11 1.70 -21.37
N LYS A 74 -21.54 2.69 -20.67
CA LYS A 74 -22.05 4.06 -20.63
C LYS A 74 -21.83 4.82 -21.94
N ALA A 75 -20.68 4.63 -22.58
CA ALA A 75 -20.29 5.38 -23.77
C ALA A 75 -20.94 4.86 -25.07
N THR A 76 -21.30 3.58 -25.13
CA THR A 76 -21.88 2.98 -26.34
C THR A 76 -23.39 3.22 -26.44
N SER A 77 -23.88 3.52 -27.63
CA SER A 77 -25.31 3.56 -27.96
C SER A 77 -25.78 2.29 -28.68
N ASN A 78 -24.86 1.40 -29.06
CA ASN A 78 -25.19 0.17 -29.77
C ASN A 78 -25.75 -0.89 -28.81
N HIS A 79 -26.99 -1.31 -29.03
CA HIS A 79 -27.68 -2.28 -28.18
C HIS A 79 -26.99 -3.64 -28.09
N LYS A 80 -26.47 -4.18 -29.21
CA LYS A 80 -25.77 -5.48 -29.20
C LYS A 80 -24.50 -5.42 -28.35
N VAL A 81 -23.76 -4.31 -28.46
CA VAL A 81 -22.55 -4.10 -27.64
C VAL A 81 -22.94 -3.96 -26.17
N LYS A 82 -24.03 -3.27 -25.83
CA LYS A 82 -24.51 -3.18 -24.45
C LYS A 82 -24.85 -4.55 -23.85
N GLU A 83 -25.53 -5.41 -24.59
CA GLU A 83 -25.87 -6.77 -24.14
C GLU A 83 -24.60 -7.58 -23.87
N THR A 84 -23.63 -7.56 -24.79
CA THR A 84 -22.34 -8.24 -24.58
C THR A 84 -21.61 -7.68 -23.36
N VAL A 85 -21.52 -6.36 -23.24
CA VAL A 85 -20.81 -5.72 -22.12
C VAL A 85 -21.50 -6.02 -20.78
N ALA A 86 -22.83 -6.13 -20.74
CA ALA A 86 -23.56 -6.51 -19.53
C ALA A 86 -23.23 -7.94 -19.07
N LEU A 87 -23.09 -8.88 -20.00
CA LEU A 87 -22.66 -10.25 -19.71
C LEU A 87 -21.22 -10.28 -19.18
N GLU A 88 -20.31 -9.56 -19.84
CA GLU A 88 -18.91 -9.45 -19.40
C GLU A 88 -18.79 -8.80 -18.01
N LEU A 89 -19.58 -7.77 -17.73
CA LEU A 89 -19.67 -7.15 -16.41
C LEU A 89 -20.09 -8.15 -15.33
N SER A 90 -21.07 -9.01 -15.64
CA SER A 90 -21.54 -10.05 -14.74
C SER A 90 -20.43 -11.08 -14.49
N TYR A 91 -19.71 -11.48 -15.53
CA TYR A 91 -18.56 -12.39 -15.41
C TYR A 91 -17.44 -11.80 -14.53
N VAL A 92 -17.01 -10.56 -14.82
CA VAL A 92 -15.96 -9.86 -14.05
C VAL A 92 -16.38 -9.68 -12.59
N ASN A 93 -17.64 -9.38 -12.32
CA ASN A 93 -18.16 -9.27 -10.96
C ASN A 93 -18.10 -10.59 -10.18
N SER A 94 -18.54 -11.69 -10.79
CA SER A 94 -18.45 -13.02 -10.16
C SER A 94 -17.01 -13.41 -9.88
N ASN A 95 -16.09 -13.16 -10.82
CA ASN A 95 -14.67 -13.44 -10.64
C ASN A 95 -14.06 -12.60 -9.50
N LEU A 96 -14.41 -11.32 -9.43
CA LEU A 96 -13.95 -10.43 -8.36
C LEU A 96 -14.45 -10.91 -6.98
N GLN A 97 -15.67 -11.44 -6.90
CA GLN A 97 -16.20 -12.01 -5.67
C GLN A 97 -15.39 -13.24 -5.24
N LEU A 98 -15.19 -14.21 -6.14
CA LEU A 98 -14.41 -15.42 -5.85
C LEU A 98 -12.99 -15.09 -5.38
N LEU A 99 -12.32 -14.13 -6.02
CA LEU A 99 -10.96 -13.72 -5.64
C LEU A 99 -10.92 -13.05 -4.25
N LYS A 100 -11.97 -12.33 -3.86
CA LYS A 100 -12.08 -11.73 -2.52
C LYS A 100 -12.32 -12.80 -1.46
N GLU A 101 -13.20 -13.75 -1.73
CA GLU A 101 -13.44 -14.90 -0.85
C GLU A 101 -12.16 -15.73 -0.66
N GLU A 102 -11.42 -16.01 -1.74
CA GLU A 102 -10.13 -16.71 -1.69
C GLU A 102 -9.08 -15.93 -0.87
N LEU A 103 -9.08 -14.59 -0.97
CA LEU A 103 -8.20 -13.73 -0.19
C LEU A 103 -8.55 -13.78 1.30
N GLU A 104 -9.84 -13.72 1.63
CA GLU A 104 -10.35 -13.80 3.01
C GLU A 104 -10.02 -15.15 3.63
N GLU A 105 -10.22 -16.25 2.91
CA GLU A 105 -9.84 -17.60 3.34
C GLU A 105 -8.33 -17.71 3.55
N LEU A 106 -7.52 -17.14 2.66
CA LEU A 106 -6.06 -17.13 2.84
C LEU A 106 -5.65 -16.32 4.07
N ASN A 107 -6.34 -15.20 4.34
CA ASN A 107 -6.06 -14.37 5.50
C ASN A 107 -6.36 -15.11 6.81
N SER A 108 -7.49 -15.82 6.90
CA SER A 108 -7.82 -16.63 8.08
C SER A 108 -6.81 -17.77 8.32
N CYS A 109 -6.31 -18.39 7.25
CA CYS A 109 -5.26 -19.43 7.36
C CYS A 109 -3.92 -18.87 7.87
N VAL A 110 -3.59 -17.61 7.53
CA VAL A 110 -2.36 -16.96 7.97
C VAL A 110 -2.42 -16.60 9.46
N ASP A 111 -3.58 -16.22 9.98
CA ASP A 111 -3.77 -15.84 11.38
C ASP A 111 -3.41 -16.99 12.33
N VAL A 112 -3.72 -18.24 11.96
CA VAL A 112 -3.37 -19.44 12.74
C VAL A 112 -1.86 -19.57 12.97
N TYR A 113 -1.02 -19.14 12.03
CA TYR A 113 0.45 -19.23 12.14
C TYR A 113 1.13 -17.97 12.71
N GLN A 114 0.37 -16.89 12.94
CA GLN A 114 0.89 -15.64 13.49
C GLN A 114 0.48 -15.41 14.96
N ASN A 115 -0.59 -16.06 15.43
CA ASN A 115 -1.07 -15.94 16.80
C ASN A 115 -0.17 -16.59 17.88
N ASP A 116 0.85 -17.36 17.49
CA ASP A 116 1.78 -18.03 18.42
C ASP A 116 2.93 -17.14 18.95
N ARG A 117 2.88 -15.81 18.76
CA ARG A 117 3.95 -14.89 19.20
C ARG A 117 3.54 -13.83 20.22
N VAL A 118 2.43 -14.02 20.91
CA VAL A 118 2.05 -13.16 22.05
C VAL A 118 1.72 -14.00 23.27
N LYS A 119 2.76 -14.56 23.91
CA LYS A 119 2.95 -14.59 25.36
C LYS A 119 4.34 -15.11 25.70
#